data_AF-A0A212KEG1-F1
#
_entry.id   AF-A0A212KEG1-F1
#
_cell.length_a   1.000
_cell.length_b   1.000
_cell.length_c   1.000
_cell.angle_alpha   90.00
_cell.angle_beta   90.00
_cell.angle_gamma   90.00
#
_symmetry.space_group_name_H-M   'P 1'
#
loop_
_entity.id
_entity.type
_entity.pdbx_description
1 polymer ?
#
loop_
_entity_poly.entity_id
_entity_poly.type
_entity_poly.pdbx_seq_one_letter_code
_entity_poly.pdbx_strand_id
1 'polypeptide(L)'
;MSHNEEFQRRMVEDRRLVILRYLDEEDDGRMSVSLMTDALAIMSHRVPRTTVLEDAGYLEGLGLLRVEYVGSVPLLRVTGRGAEVAKGLIEVPGVKKPARGE
;
A
#
# COMPACT_ATOMS: atom_id res chain seq x y z
N MET A 1 11.15 -1.08 -22.77
CA MET A 1 10.98 -0.21 -21.59
C MET A 1 12.32 0.46 -21.34
N SER A 2 12.31 1.77 -21.13
CA SER A 2 13.49 2.51 -20.69
C SER A 2 13.87 2.07 -19.27
N HIS A 3 15.17 2.14 -18.91
CA HIS A 3 15.64 1.88 -17.55
C HIS A 3 14.87 2.71 -16.50
N ASN A 4 14.49 3.94 -16.85
CA ASN A 4 13.69 4.80 -16.00
C ASN A 4 12.27 4.26 -15.76
N GLU A 5 11.61 3.73 -16.78
CA GLU A 5 10.24 3.20 -16.67
C GLU A 5 10.19 1.97 -15.74
N GLU A 6 11.18 1.10 -15.84
CA GLU A 6 11.29 -0.06 -14.94
C GLU A 6 11.52 0.38 -13.49
N PHE A 7 12.40 1.36 -13.27
CA PHE A 7 12.63 1.92 -11.94
C PHE A 7 11.36 2.53 -11.34
N GLN A 8 10.63 3.35 -12.11
CA GLN A 8 9.36 3.95 -11.67
C GLN A 8 8.32 2.88 -11.33
N ARG A 9 8.23 1.81 -12.13
CA ARG A 9 7.33 0.69 -11.83
C ARG A 9 7.67 0.01 -10.50
N ARG A 10 8.96 -0.29 -10.26
CA ARG A 10 9.40 -0.89 -8.99
C ARG A 10 9.12 0.01 -7.79
N MET A 11 9.25 1.32 -7.94
CA MET A 11 8.91 2.29 -6.88
C MET A 11 7.42 2.24 -6.53
N VAL A 12 6.53 2.13 -7.53
CA VAL A 12 5.08 2.01 -7.31
C VAL A 12 4.73 0.68 -6.65
N GLU A 13 5.30 -0.43 -7.12
CA GLU A 13 5.10 -1.76 -6.54
C GLU A 13 5.56 -1.83 -5.07
N ASP A 14 6.69 -1.20 -4.74
CA ASP A 14 7.22 -1.11 -3.39
C ASP A 14 6.32 -0.25 -2.49
N ARG A 15 5.89 0.93 -2.95
CA ARG A 15 4.99 1.81 -2.19
C ARG A 15 3.68 1.11 -1.81
N ARG A 16 3.11 0.33 -2.74
CA ARG A 16 1.90 -0.47 -2.51
C ARG A 16 2.12 -1.57 -1.49
N LEU A 17 3.27 -2.23 -1.50
CA LEU A 17 3.62 -3.20 -0.46
C LEU A 17 3.71 -2.51 0.91
N VAL A 18 4.37 -1.35 0.99
CA VAL A 18 4.51 -0.59 2.24
C VAL A 18 3.15 -0.18 2.81
N ILE A 19 2.20 0.24 1.97
CA ILE A 19 0.81 0.51 2.39
C ILE A 19 0.20 -0.71 3.10
N LEU A 20 0.30 -1.90 2.49
CA LEU A 20 -0.28 -3.11 3.06
C LEU A 20 0.41 -3.52 4.37
N ARG A 21 1.72 -3.34 4.47
CA ARG A 21 2.49 -3.66 5.69
C ARG A 21 2.12 -2.78 6.86
N TYR A 22 2.09 -1.45 6.68
CA TYR A 22 1.64 -0.55 7.74
C TYR A 22 0.25 -0.89 8.21
N LEU A 23 -0.68 -1.21 7.30
CA LEU A 23 -2.02 -1.61 7.71
C LEU A 23 -2.04 -2.95 8.45
N ASP A 24 -1.25 -3.95 8.05
CA ASP A 24 -1.19 -5.25 8.75
C ASP A 24 -0.51 -5.17 10.12
N GLU A 25 0.32 -4.14 10.36
CA GLU A 25 0.97 -3.85 11.65
C GLU A 25 0.04 -3.14 12.64
N GLU A 26 -1.02 -2.46 12.18
CA GLU A 26 -2.01 -1.82 13.05
C GLU A 26 -2.99 -2.83 13.66
N ASP A 27 -3.31 -2.69 14.95
CA ASP A 27 -4.17 -3.62 15.69
C ASP A 27 -5.55 -3.85 15.04
N ASP A 28 -6.13 -2.82 14.43
CA ASP A 28 -7.45 -2.89 13.77
C ASP A 28 -7.36 -2.95 12.23
N GLY A 29 -6.14 -3.03 11.69
CA GLY A 29 -5.89 -3.13 10.27
C GLY A 29 -6.13 -1.82 9.50
N ARG A 30 -6.18 -0.66 10.17
CA ARG A 30 -6.66 0.60 9.60
C ARG A 30 -5.72 1.77 9.82
N MET A 31 -5.68 2.67 8.84
CA MET A 31 -4.94 3.92 8.95
C MET A 31 -5.59 5.02 8.11
N SER A 32 -5.59 6.26 8.60
CA SER A 32 -6.04 7.39 7.78
C SER A 32 -5.08 7.63 6.62
N VAL A 33 -5.60 8.09 5.49
CA VAL A 33 -4.74 8.42 4.33
C VAL A 33 -3.73 9.53 4.69
N SER A 34 -4.03 10.38 5.67
CA SER A 34 -3.08 11.41 6.12
C SER A 34 -1.86 10.76 6.78
N LEU A 35 -2.11 9.90 7.77
CA LEU A 35 -1.05 9.17 8.47
C LEU A 35 -0.30 8.23 7.52
N MET A 36 -1.00 7.57 6.59
CA MET A 36 -0.35 6.74 5.57
C MET A 36 0.58 7.58 4.68
N THR A 37 0.21 8.81 4.33
CA THR A 37 1.08 9.71 3.55
C THR A 37 2.36 10.04 4.33
N ASP A 38 2.24 10.30 5.64
CA ASP A 38 3.39 10.59 6.50
C ASP A 38 4.29 9.37 6.69
N ALA A 39 3.70 8.19 6.91
CA ALA A 39 4.39 6.91 7.02
C ALA A 39 5.18 6.57 5.74
N LEU A 40 4.56 6.75 4.57
CA LEU A 40 5.22 6.58 3.28
C LEU A 40 6.38 7.56 3.11
N ALA A 41 6.25 8.81 3.53
CA ALA A 41 7.34 9.79 3.47
C ALA A 41 8.55 9.37 4.32
N ILE A 42 8.34 8.73 5.48
CA ILE A 42 9.41 8.15 6.32
C ILE A 42 10.12 7.01 5.58
N MET A 43 9.35 6.18 4.87
CA MET A 43 9.87 5.08 4.06
C MET A 43 10.41 5.54 2.69
N SER A 44 10.77 6.81 2.54
CA SER A 44 11.29 7.41 1.29
C SER A 44 10.33 7.42 0.10
N HIS A 45 9.03 7.18 0.32
CA HIS A 45 7.95 7.31 -0.66
C HIS A 45 7.23 8.65 -0.52
N ARG A 46 7.92 9.75 -0.81
CA ARG A 46 7.32 11.09 -0.76
C ARG A 46 6.42 11.32 -1.98
N VAL A 47 5.11 11.19 -1.80
CA VAL A 47 4.09 11.39 -2.83
C VAL A 47 2.92 12.21 -2.29
N PRO A 48 2.15 12.91 -3.15
CA PRO A 48 0.96 13.62 -2.69
C PRO A 48 -0.13 12.63 -2.25
N ARG A 49 -1.04 13.12 -1.41
CA ARG A 49 -2.22 12.38 -0.94
C ARG A 49 -3.02 11.72 -2.06
N THR A 50 -3.12 12.38 -3.22
CA THR A 50 -3.84 11.86 -4.38
C THR A 50 -3.21 10.57 -4.91
N THR A 51 -1.88 10.49 -4.93
CA THR A 51 -1.16 9.27 -5.33
C THR A 51 -1.37 8.13 -4.33
N VAL A 52 -1.43 8.43 -3.03
CA VAL A 52 -1.77 7.42 -2.01
C VAL A 52 -3.18 6.87 -2.25
N LEU A 53 -4.15 7.73 -2.61
CA LEU A 53 -5.50 7.32 -2.96
C LEU A 53 -5.57 6.52 -4.26
N GLU A 54 -4.77 6.87 -5.28
CA GLU A 54 -4.67 6.11 -6.53
C GLU A 54 -4.11 4.70 -6.28
N ASP A 55 -3.06 4.59 -5.47
CA ASP A 55 -2.50 3.30 -5.06
C ASP A 55 -3.49 2.50 -4.22
N ALA A 56 -4.20 3.15 -3.29
CA ALA A 56 -5.25 2.51 -2.51
C ALA A 56 -6.40 2.01 -3.40
N GLY A 57 -6.84 2.79 -4.39
CA GLY A 57 -7.86 2.38 -5.35
C GLY A 57 -7.41 1.20 -6.22
N TYR A 58 -6.14 1.16 -6.63
CA TYR A 58 -5.57 0.00 -7.31
C TYR A 58 -5.60 -1.25 -6.42
N LEU A 59 -5.14 -1.13 -5.16
CA LEU A 59 -5.13 -2.22 -4.19
C LEU A 59 -6.55 -2.69 -3.82
N GLU A 60 -7.52 -1.78 -3.74
CA GLU A 60 -8.93 -2.09 -3.54
C GLU A 60 -9.52 -2.84 -4.73
N GLY A 61 -9.18 -2.45 -5.97
CA GLY A 61 -9.57 -3.18 -7.19
C GLY A 61 -9.06 -4.62 -7.23
N LEU A 62 -7.96 -4.91 -6.53
CA LEU A 62 -7.41 -6.26 -6.34
C LEU A 62 -7.96 -6.98 -5.11
N GLY A 63 -8.82 -6.32 -4.32
CA GLY A 63 -9.40 -6.85 -3.08
C GLY A 63 -8.39 -6.99 -1.96
N LEU A 64 -7.32 -6.18 -1.95
CA LEU A 64 -6.26 -6.25 -0.92
C LEU A 64 -6.53 -5.32 0.26
N LEU A 65 -7.21 -4.19 0.03
CA LEU A 65 -7.68 -3.28 1.07
C LEU A 65 -9.07 -2.73 0.69
N ARG A 66 -9.65 -1.92 1.58
CA ARG A 66 -10.82 -1.09 1.32
C ARG A 66 -10.52 0.38 1.65
N VAL A 67 -11.10 1.29 0.88
CA VAL A 67 -11.16 2.70 1.22
C VAL A 67 -12.49 2.97 1.93
N GLU A 68 -12.42 3.25 3.23
CA GLU A 68 -13.57 3.60 4.06
C GLU A 68 -13.58 5.12 4.32
N TYR A 69 -14.72 5.68 4.72
CA TYR A 69 -14.83 7.11 5.05
C TYR A 69 -15.44 7.31 6.43
N VAL A 70 -14.79 8.13 7.25
CA VAL A 70 -15.35 8.69 8.48
C VAL A 70 -15.60 10.17 8.23
N GLY A 71 -16.86 10.51 7.97
CA GLY A 71 -17.20 11.83 7.41
C GLY A 71 -16.52 12.03 6.06
N SER A 72 -15.70 13.08 5.94
CA SER A 72 -14.91 13.37 4.73
C SER A 72 -13.48 12.80 4.76
N VAL A 73 -13.11 12.10 5.84
CA VAL A 73 -11.75 11.56 6.02
C VAL A 73 -11.67 10.13 5.47
N PRO A 74 -10.92 9.89 4.38
CA PRO A 74 -10.66 8.55 3.91
C PRO A 74 -9.70 7.81 4.84
N LEU A 75 -10.07 6.57 5.13
CA LEU A 75 -9.31 5.56 5.86
C LEU A 75 -9.04 4.39 4.93
N LEU A 76 -7.90 3.74 5.10
CA LEU A 76 -7.57 2.50 4.44
C LEU A 76 -7.74 1.35 5.44
N ARG A 77 -8.28 0.22 4.99
CA ARG A 77 -8.41 -0.99 5.80
C ARG A 77 -7.90 -2.20 5.06
N VAL A 78 -6.92 -2.92 5.60
CA VAL A 78 -6.43 -4.16 4.97
C VAL A 78 -7.48 -5.27 5.03
N THR A 79 -7.50 -6.13 4.01
CA THR A 79 -8.29 -7.38 4.01
C THR A 79 -7.43 -8.56 4.41
N GLY A 80 -8.03 -9.73 4.68
CA GLY A 80 -7.26 -10.96 4.92
C GLY A 80 -6.28 -11.29 3.77
N ARG A 81 -6.73 -11.12 2.50
CA ARG A 81 -5.88 -11.31 1.33
C ARG A 81 -4.75 -10.29 1.25
N GLY A 82 -5.03 -9.04 1.61
CA GLY A 82 -4.01 -7.99 1.69
C GLY A 82 -2.92 -8.30 2.73
N ALA A 83 -3.33 -8.83 3.88
CA ALA A 83 -2.41 -9.27 4.93
C ALA A 83 -1.53 -10.46 4.48
N GLU A 84 -2.10 -11.43 3.76
CA GLU A 84 -1.34 -12.53 3.17
C GLU A 84 -0.29 -12.03 2.15
N VAL A 85 -0.63 -11.01 1.35
CA VAL A 85 0.32 -10.36 0.43
C VAL A 85 1.39 -9.58 1.18
N ALA A 86 1.01 -8.83 2.22
CA ALA A 86 1.96 -8.09 3.07
C ALA A 86 3.02 -9.01 3.70
N LYS A 87 2.60 -10.21 4.11
CA LYS A 87 3.45 -11.28 4.68
C LYS A 87 4.20 -12.10 3.63
N GLY A 88 3.97 -11.85 2.35
CA GLY A 88 4.60 -12.58 1.25
C GLY A 88 4.14 -14.04 1.12
N LEU A 89 2.97 -14.38 1.69
CA LEU A 89 2.33 -15.70 1.55
C LEU A 89 1.72 -15.86 0.16
N ILE A 90 1.26 -14.76 -0.44
CA ILE A 90 0.66 -14.70 -1.78
C ILE A 90 1.34 -13.60 -2.58
N GLU A 91 1.59 -13.86 -3.86
CA GLU A 91 2.09 -12.87 -4.81
C GLU A 91 0.94 -12.28 -5.63
N VAL A 92 0.96 -10.96 -5.82
CA VAL A 92 -0.03 -10.25 -6.65
C VAL A 92 0.70 -9.28 -7.58
N PRO A 93 0.44 -9.32 -8.91
CA PRO A 93 1.04 -8.37 -9.85
C PRO A 93 0.79 -6.92 -9.45
N GLY A 94 1.81 -6.07 -9.60
CA GLY A 94 1.72 -4.66 -9.23
C GLY A 94 1.93 -4.36 -7.74
N VAL A 95 2.29 -5.36 -6.95
CA VAL A 95 2.76 -5.24 -5.56
C VAL A 95 4.10 -5.96 -5.45
N LYS A 96 5.10 -5.33 -4.84
CA LYS A 96 6.42 -5.94 -4.67
C LYS A 96 6.30 -7.17 -3.74
N LYS A 97 7.03 -8.24 -4.06
CA LYS A 97 7.14 -9.39 -3.16
C LYS A 97 8.06 -9.04 -1.97
N PRO A 98 7.63 -9.24 -0.72
CA PRO A 98 8.50 -9.10 0.46
C PRO A 98 9.77 -9.95 0.34
N ALA A 99 10.87 -9.44 0.89
CA ALA A 99 12.10 -10.22 0.99
C ALA A 99 11.90 -11.38 1.98
N ARG A 100 12.54 -12.53 1.73
CA ARG A 100 12.51 -13.65 2.67
C ARG A 100 13.24 -13.26 3.97
N GLY A 101 12.55 -13.28 5.09
CA GLY A 101 13.14 -13.10 6.43
C GLY A 101 12.94 -11.74 7.08
N GLU A 102 12.09 -10.88 6.49
CA GLU A 102 11.46 -9.75 7.21
C GLU A 102 10.14 -10.17 7.84
#